data_AF-A0A0K0ES30-F1
#
_entry.id   AF-A0A0K0ES30-F1
#
_cell.length_a   1.000
_cell.length_b   1.000
_cell.length_c   1.000
_cell.angle_alpha   90.00
_cell.angle_beta   90.00
_cell.angle_gamma   90.00
#
_symmetry.space_group_name_H-M   'P 1'
#
loop_
_entity.id
_entity.type
_entity.pdbx_description
1 polymer ?
#
loop_
_entity_poly.entity_id
_entity_poly.type
_entity_poly.pdbx_seq_one_letter_code
_entity_poly.pdbx_strand_id
1 'polypeptide(L)'
;MNNGRKLIGNFTIDEWLRKLNDIMYDDNCDENTFLNTIKDVEIELIKEKQTCQVLSNIFHKNTNWPLNFFLVLKTRQQYIIDIFILNEFGWEVFDYIWKSPLPNHERIEIIKEVGVLNFTSISAPSNENFELLCYTVEYDKYLDSKIDWALQYGIKVSQTL
;
A
#
# COMPACT_ATOMS: atom_id res chain seq x y z
N MET A 1 14.10 -6.20 -32.14
CA MET A 1 13.83 -5.46 -30.89
C MET A 1 12.61 -6.08 -30.25
N ASN A 2 12.77 -6.87 -29.19
CA ASN A 2 11.63 -7.36 -28.42
C ASN A 2 11.05 -6.14 -27.70
N ASN A 3 10.03 -5.51 -28.29
CA ASN A 3 9.15 -4.57 -27.60
C ASN A 3 8.27 -5.36 -26.64
N GLY A 4 8.89 -6.08 -25.70
CA GLY A 4 8.21 -6.71 -24.57
C GLY A 4 7.77 -5.61 -23.61
N ARG A 5 6.77 -4.83 -24.03
CA ARG A 5 6.10 -3.88 -23.14
C ARG A 5 5.56 -4.70 -21.98
N LYS A 6 5.95 -4.33 -20.76
CA LYS A 6 5.45 -4.98 -19.55
C LYS A 6 3.93 -4.93 -19.57
N LEU A 7 3.32 -6.11 -19.48
CA LEU A 7 1.87 -6.26 -19.39
C LEU A 7 1.47 -6.43 -17.93
N ILE A 8 0.35 -5.85 -17.58
CA ILE A 8 -0.35 -6.05 -16.32
C ILE A 8 -1.76 -6.52 -16.69
N GLY A 9 -2.06 -7.79 -16.44
CA GLY A 9 -3.21 -8.45 -17.05
C GLY A 9 -3.12 -8.40 -18.58
N ASN A 10 -4.13 -7.79 -19.22
CA ASN A 10 -4.24 -7.70 -20.68
C ASN A 10 -3.77 -6.36 -21.26
N PHE A 11 -3.26 -5.44 -20.44
CA PHE A 11 -2.90 -4.09 -20.87
C PHE A 11 -1.44 -3.77 -20.59
N THR A 12 -0.84 -3.00 -21.48
CA THR A 12 0.45 -2.35 -21.25
C THR A 12 0.33 -1.27 -20.17
N ILE A 13 1.46 -0.86 -19.60
CA ILE A 13 1.49 0.25 -18.62
C ILE A 13 0.86 1.52 -19.21
N ASP A 14 1.18 1.88 -20.45
CA ASP A 14 0.61 3.06 -21.13
C ASP A 14 -0.92 2.99 -21.25
N GLU A 15 -1.47 1.81 -21.52
CA GLU A 15 -2.92 1.60 -21.59
C GLU A 15 -3.58 1.68 -20.22
N TRP A 16 -2.92 1.18 -19.16
CA TRP A 16 -3.37 1.37 -17.78
C TRP A 16 -3.36 2.83 -17.37
N LEU A 17 -2.30 3.58 -17.69
CA LEU A 17 -2.24 5.00 -17.41
C LEU A 17 -3.37 5.75 -18.11
N ARG A 18 -3.70 5.40 -19.36
CA ARG A 18 -4.86 5.99 -20.05
C ARG A 18 -6.15 5.69 -19.29
N LYS A 19 -6.41 4.41 -18.96
CA LYS A 19 -7.62 4.00 -18.22
C LYS A 19 -7.75 4.70 -16.86
N LEU A 20 -6.67 4.78 -16.10
CA LEU A 20 -6.68 5.43 -14.80
C LEU A 20 -6.86 6.96 -14.91
N ASN A 21 -6.26 7.59 -15.93
CA ASN A 21 -6.53 9.00 -16.20
C ASN A 21 -7.97 9.25 -16.64
N ASP A 22 -8.54 8.38 -17.47
CA ASP A 22 -9.95 8.48 -17.86
C ASP A 22 -10.86 8.43 -16.62
N ILE A 23 -10.58 7.53 -15.67
CA ILE A 23 -11.27 7.47 -14.36
C ILE A 23 -11.06 8.74 -13.55
N MET A 24 -9.82 9.24 -13.47
CA MET A 24 -9.49 10.43 -12.69
C MET A 24 -10.19 11.69 -13.20
N TYR A 25 -10.34 11.83 -14.52
CA TYR A 25 -10.92 13.01 -15.16
C TYR A 25 -12.41 12.90 -15.45
N ASP A 26 -13.03 11.72 -15.30
CA ASP A 26 -14.49 11.55 -15.42
C ASP A 26 -15.19 11.85 -14.09
N ASP A 27 -15.91 12.97 -14.02
CA ASP A 27 -16.67 13.40 -12.84
C ASP A 27 -17.89 12.51 -12.54
N ASN A 28 -18.31 11.65 -13.47
CA ASN A 28 -19.42 10.71 -13.25
C ASN A 28 -18.96 9.29 -12.93
N CYS A 29 -17.64 9.04 -12.95
CA CYS A 29 -17.11 7.72 -12.62
C CYS A 29 -17.32 7.42 -11.13
N ASP A 30 -17.88 6.24 -10.84
CA ASP A 30 -18.10 5.79 -9.47
C ASP A 30 -17.00 4.83 -8.98
N GLU A 31 -16.94 4.65 -7.66
CA GLU A 31 -15.95 3.81 -6.99
C GLU A 31 -16.02 2.36 -7.47
N ASN A 32 -17.23 1.84 -7.73
CA ASN A 32 -17.42 0.46 -8.18
C ASN A 32 -16.84 0.26 -9.58
N THR A 33 -16.98 1.23 -10.46
CA THR A 33 -16.41 1.22 -11.81
C THR A 33 -14.88 1.24 -11.73
N PHE A 34 -14.32 2.07 -10.85
CA PHE A 34 -12.87 2.08 -10.58
C PHE A 34 -12.38 0.72 -10.06
N LEU A 35 -12.96 0.20 -8.98
CA LEU A 35 -12.53 -1.06 -8.36
C LEU A 35 -12.68 -2.26 -9.31
N ASN A 36 -13.76 -2.31 -10.10
CA ASN A 36 -13.94 -3.34 -11.11
C ASN A 36 -12.93 -3.22 -12.25
N THR A 37 -12.52 -1.99 -12.60
CA THR A 37 -11.56 -1.77 -13.69
C THR A 37 -10.18 -2.32 -13.33
N ILE A 38 -9.74 -2.12 -12.10
CA ILE A 38 -8.40 -2.56 -11.63
C ILE A 38 -8.41 -3.97 -11.02
N LYS A 39 -9.56 -4.63 -11.04
CA LYS A 39 -9.76 -5.92 -10.39
C LYS A 39 -8.74 -6.95 -10.89
N ASP A 40 -8.17 -7.69 -9.95
CA ASP A 40 -7.20 -8.79 -10.19
C ASP A 40 -5.81 -8.37 -10.63
N VAL A 41 -5.53 -7.07 -10.65
CA VAL A 41 -4.20 -6.52 -10.97
C VAL A 41 -3.80 -5.36 -10.04
N GLU A 42 -4.50 -5.17 -8.92
CA GLU A 42 -4.35 -4.01 -8.05
C GLU A 42 -2.92 -3.91 -7.50
N ILE A 43 -2.34 -5.05 -7.13
CA ILE A 43 -0.99 -5.16 -6.57
C ILE A 43 0.06 -4.85 -7.63
N GLU A 44 -0.11 -5.39 -8.83
CA GLU A 44 0.79 -5.17 -9.96
C GLU A 44 0.79 -3.71 -10.37
N LEU A 45 -0.37 -3.05 -10.33
CA LEU A 45 -0.46 -1.60 -10.53
C LEU A 45 0.32 -0.86 -9.43
N ILE A 46 0.08 -1.15 -8.14
CA ILE A 46 0.84 -0.48 -7.06
C ILE A 46 2.36 -0.68 -7.21
N LYS A 47 2.83 -1.78 -7.81
CA LYS A 47 4.27 -1.99 -8.07
C LYS A 47 4.83 -1.12 -9.21
N GLU A 48 3.98 -0.50 -10.04
CA GLU A 48 4.40 0.43 -11.09
C GLU A 48 4.43 1.88 -10.59
N LYS A 49 5.62 2.50 -10.64
CA LYS A 49 5.89 3.88 -10.24
C LYS A 49 4.80 4.86 -10.72
N GLN A 50 4.55 4.88 -12.02
CA GLN A 50 3.64 5.85 -12.63
C GLN A 50 2.18 5.59 -12.27
N THR A 51 1.76 4.33 -12.11
CA THR A 51 0.36 4.06 -11.79
C THR A 51 0.06 4.39 -10.31
N CYS A 52 1.03 4.23 -9.40
CA CYS A 52 0.89 4.73 -8.03
C CYS A 52 0.63 6.24 -7.98
N GLN A 53 1.36 7.04 -8.75
CA GLN A 53 1.12 8.49 -8.78
C GLN A 53 -0.30 8.83 -9.26
N VAL A 54 -0.81 8.12 -10.27
CA VAL A 54 -2.18 8.33 -10.76
C VAL A 54 -3.21 7.85 -9.72
N LEU A 55 -2.96 6.73 -9.03
CA LEU A 55 -3.80 6.27 -7.92
C LEU A 55 -3.85 7.30 -6.78
N SER A 56 -2.71 7.88 -6.38
CA SER A 56 -2.66 8.97 -5.41
C SER A 56 -3.50 10.17 -5.84
N ASN A 57 -3.47 10.54 -7.12
CA ASN A 57 -4.29 11.64 -7.65
C ASN A 57 -5.79 11.30 -7.68
N ILE A 58 -6.15 10.06 -8.02
CA ILE A 58 -7.54 9.58 -7.94
C ILE A 58 -8.05 9.70 -6.50
N PHE A 59 -7.25 9.28 -5.51
CA PHE A 59 -7.61 9.33 -4.09
C PHE A 59 -7.61 10.75 -3.52
N HIS A 60 -6.75 11.63 -4.03
CA HIS A 60 -6.82 13.05 -3.73
C HIS A 60 -8.18 13.64 -4.12
N LYS A 61 -8.64 13.32 -5.34
CA LYS A 61 -9.94 13.79 -5.86
C LYS A 61 -11.12 13.11 -5.17
N ASN A 62 -11.00 11.81 -4.86
CA ASN A 62 -12.06 10.98 -4.30
C ASN A 62 -11.65 10.41 -2.93
N THR A 63 -11.66 11.26 -1.90
CA THR A 63 -11.09 10.95 -0.57
C THR A 63 -11.76 9.80 0.19
N ASN A 64 -12.95 9.36 -0.22
CA ASN A 64 -13.65 8.22 0.39
C ASN A 64 -13.27 6.87 -0.24
N TRP A 65 -12.66 6.85 -1.43
CA TRP A 65 -12.34 5.62 -2.17
C TRP A 65 -11.18 4.76 -1.62
N PRO A 66 -10.18 5.32 -0.91
CA PRO A 66 -9.07 4.53 -0.40
C PRO A 66 -9.49 3.36 0.50
N LEU A 67 -10.61 3.50 1.25
CA LEU A 67 -11.07 2.46 2.16
C LEU A 67 -11.47 1.19 1.42
N ASN A 68 -12.33 1.28 0.42
CA ASN A 68 -12.76 0.08 -0.31
C ASN A 68 -11.64 -0.48 -1.18
N PHE A 69 -10.74 0.37 -1.69
CA PHE A 69 -9.52 -0.09 -2.33
C PHE A 69 -8.65 -0.93 -1.39
N PHE A 70 -8.44 -0.47 -0.15
CA PHE A 70 -7.75 -1.24 0.88
C PHE A 70 -8.43 -2.58 1.17
N LEU A 71 -9.76 -2.59 1.29
CA LEU A 71 -10.52 -3.83 1.51
C LEU A 71 -10.35 -4.83 0.36
N VAL A 72 -10.23 -4.36 -0.89
CA VAL A 72 -9.88 -5.21 -2.03
C VAL A 72 -8.48 -5.79 -1.87
N LEU A 73 -7.48 -4.97 -1.53
CA LEU A 73 -6.10 -5.45 -1.33
C LEU A 73 -6.01 -6.53 -0.24
N LYS A 74 -6.77 -6.38 0.86
CA LYS A 74 -6.83 -7.39 1.94
C LYS A 74 -7.23 -8.78 1.49
N THR A 75 -8.02 -8.89 0.42
CA THR A 75 -8.46 -10.19 -0.09
C THR A 75 -7.31 -11.02 -0.69
N ARG A 76 -6.15 -10.40 -0.96
CA ARG A 76 -5.02 -11.02 -1.66
C ARG A 76 -4.08 -11.83 -0.77
N GLN A 77 -4.40 -12.00 0.52
CA GLN A 77 -3.68 -12.86 1.48
C GLN A 77 -2.16 -12.62 1.57
N GLN A 78 -1.74 -11.37 1.40
CA GLN A 78 -0.35 -10.96 1.58
C GLN A 78 -0.28 -9.79 2.55
N TYR A 79 0.90 -9.59 3.12
CA TYR A 79 1.25 -8.41 3.89
C TYR A 79 1.02 -7.15 3.05
N ILE A 80 0.20 -6.23 3.57
CA ILE A 80 -0.26 -5.03 2.89
C ILE A 80 0.86 -4.00 2.74
N ILE A 81 1.67 -3.80 3.78
CA ILE A 81 2.86 -2.95 3.79
C ILE A 81 3.87 -3.43 2.76
N ASP A 82 4.05 -4.74 2.58
CA ASP A 82 4.94 -5.29 1.55
C ASP A 82 4.55 -4.82 0.13
N ILE A 83 3.26 -4.53 -0.11
CA ILE A 83 2.78 -4.00 -1.39
C ILE A 83 3.37 -2.61 -1.65
N PHE A 84 3.37 -1.76 -0.63
CA PHE A 84 3.68 -0.34 -0.75
C PHE A 84 5.17 -0.05 -0.67
N ILE A 85 5.96 -0.83 0.08
CA ILE A 85 7.42 -0.59 0.21
C ILE A 85 8.19 -0.79 -1.10
N LEU A 86 7.62 -1.54 -2.05
CA LEU A 86 8.25 -1.88 -3.32
C LEU A 86 8.23 -0.74 -4.35
N ASN A 87 7.51 0.35 -4.07
CA ASN A 87 7.38 1.49 -4.98
C ASN A 87 7.64 2.80 -4.22
N GLU A 88 8.49 3.67 -4.75
CA GLU A 88 8.84 5.00 -4.18
C GLU A 88 7.63 5.93 -3.94
N PHE A 89 6.50 5.67 -4.60
CA PHE A 89 5.24 6.39 -4.37
C PHE A 89 4.17 5.54 -3.68
N GLY A 90 4.50 4.31 -3.29
CA GLY A 90 3.56 3.42 -2.59
C GLY A 90 3.14 4.00 -1.24
N TRP A 91 4.03 4.73 -0.55
CA TRP A 91 3.70 5.37 0.72
C TRP A 91 2.60 6.43 0.58
N GLU A 92 2.53 7.16 -0.55
CA GLU A 92 1.49 8.18 -0.77
C GLU A 92 0.11 7.54 -0.91
N VAL A 93 0.02 6.45 -1.67
CA VAL A 93 -1.21 5.67 -1.82
C VAL A 93 -1.66 5.14 -0.46
N PHE A 94 -0.71 4.62 0.33
CA PHE A 94 -0.98 4.15 1.68
C PHE A 94 -1.40 5.26 2.65
N ASP A 95 -0.84 6.47 2.54
CA ASP A 95 -1.23 7.61 3.38
C ASP A 95 -2.71 7.96 3.21
N TYR A 96 -3.23 7.90 1.97
CA TYR A 96 -4.67 8.03 1.72
C TYR A 96 -5.50 6.91 2.38
N ILE A 97 -5.02 5.67 2.33
CA ILE A 97 -5.66 4.54 3.02
C ILE A 97 -5.67 4.77 4.53
N TRP A 98 -4.55 5.17 5.12
CA TRP A 98 -4.40 5.38 6.55
C TRP A 98 -5.28 6.52 7.08
N LYS A 99 -5.47 7.57 6.27
CA LYS A 99 -6.35 8.71 6.56
C LYS A 99 -7.84 8.39 6.36
N SER A 100 -8.16 7.32 5.64
CA SER A 100 -9.55 6.85 5.48
C SER A 100 -10.12 6.35 6.82
N PRO A 101 -11.45 6.19 6.96
CA PRO A 101 -12.08 5.75 8.21
C PRO A 101 -11.90 4.24 8.46
N LEU A 102 -10.64 3.79 8.52
CA LEU A 102 -10.26 2.42 8.85
C LEU A 102 -10.75 2.04 10.26
N PRO A 103 -11.41 0.87 10.40
CA PRO A 103 -11.71 0.30 11.71
C PRO A 103 -10.45 0.10 12.57
N ASN A 104 -10.59 0.21 13.89
CA ASN A 104 -9.44 0.08 14.80
C ASN A 104 -8.72 -1.27 14.69
N HIS A 105 -9.44 -2.37 14.43
CA HIS A 105 -8.80 -3.68 14.26
C HIS A 105 -7.88 -3.71 13.04
N GLU A 106 -8.30 -3.07 11.93
CA GLU A 106 -7.48 -2.92 10.72
C GLU A 106 -6.22 -2.11 10.98
N ARG A 107 -6.34 -0.99 11.70
CA ARG A 107 -5.18 -0.19 12.10
C ARG A 107 -4.18 -0.99 12.93
N ILE A 108 -4.67 -1.81 13.86
CA ILE A 108 -3.83 -2.67 14.70
C ILE A 108 -3.14 -3.75 13.85
N GLU A 109 -3.83 -4.37 12.88
CA GLU A 109 -3.22 -5.34 11.97
C GLU A 109 -2.07 -4.73 11.15
N ILE A 110 -2.28 -3.53 10.61
CA ILE A 110 -1.24 -2.80 9.87
C ILE A 110 -0.03 -2.49 10.78
N ILE A 111 -0.26 -1.97 11.98
CA ILE A 111 0.82 -1.69 12.95
C ILE A 111 1.58 -2.98 13.29
N LYS A 112 0.87 -4.11 13.42
CA LYS A 112 1.50 -5.41 13.63
C LYS A 112 2.40 -5.81 12.50
N GLU A 113 1.92 -5.63 11.28
CA GLU A 113 2.71 -5.94 10.09
C GLU A 113 3.97 -5.08 10.00
N VAL A 114 3.86 -3.77 10.23
CA VAL A 114 5.02 -2.87 10.34
C VAL A 114 6.01 -3.39 11.39
N GLY A 115 5.51 -3.77 12.57
CA GLY A 115 6.35 -4.33 13.62
C GLY A 115 7.08 -5.61 13.18
N VAL A 116 6.36 -6.57 12.60
CA VAL A 116 6.94 -7.80 12.05
C VAL A 116 8.05 -7.46 11.05
N LEU A 117 7.75 -6.63 10.04
CA LEU A 117 8.73 -6.25 9.03
C LEU A 117 9.95 -5.56 9.64
N ASN A 118 9.75 -4.64 10.58
CA ASN A 118 10.85 -3.92 11.24
C ASN A 118 11.79 -4.87 12.01
N PHE A 119 11.30 -5.99 12.54
CA PHE A 119 12.10 -6.91 13.35
C PHE A 119 12.60 -8.14 12.61
N THR A 120 11.89 -8.60 11.58
CA THR A 120 12.21 -9.85 10.89
C THR A 120 12.76 -9.66 9.49
N SER A 121 12.53 -8.49 8.87
CA SER A 121 13.08 -8.18 7.55
C SER A 121 14.45 -7.52 7.67
N ILE A 122 15.43 -8.06 6.95
CA ILE A 122 16.78 -7.46 6.88
C ILE A 122 16.76 -6.17 6.04
N SER A 123 15.88 -6.10 5.03
CA SER A 123 15.87 -5.00 4.06
C SER A 123 14.83 -3.92 4.34
N ALA A 124 13.74 -4.23 5.03
CA ALA A 124 12.68 -3.25 5.26
C ALA A 124 13.15 -2.04 6.09
N PRO A 125 13.89 -2.19 7.20
CA PRO A 125 14.35 -1.05 8.00
C PRO A 125 15.28 -0.08 7.25
N SER A 126 15.95 -0.55 6.19
CA SER A 126 16.81 0.27 5.32
C SER A 126 16.08 0.87 4.11
N ASN A 127 14.78 0.62 3.95
CA ASN A 127 13.98 1.13 2.83
C ASN A 127 13.33 2.46 3.22
N GLU A 128 13.63 3.53 2.48
CA GLU A 128 13.08 4.87 2.72
C GLU A 128 11.53 4.90 2.70
N ASN A 129 10.88 4.12 1.82
CA ASN A 129 9.41 4.03 1.85
C ASN A 129 8.90 3.38 3.12
N PHE A 130 9.60 2.37 3.62
CA PHE A 130 9.21 1.73 4.87
C PHE A 130 9.34 2.68 6.06
N GLU A 131 10.36 3.54 6.07
CA GLU A 131 10.50 4.62 7.06
C GLU A 131 9.32 5.60 6.98
N LEU A 132 8.93 6.02 5.77
CA LEU A 132 7.76 6.88 5.56
C LEU A 132 6.44 6.21 5.99
N LEU A 133 6.29 4.91 5.76
CA LEU A 133 5.14 4.14 6.24
C LEU A 133 5.12 4.05 7.77
N CYS A 134 6.27 3.79 8.41
CA CYS A 134 6.42 3.81 9.86
C CYS A 134 6.01 5.17 10.44
N TYR A 135 6.45 6.27 9.81
CA TYR A 135 6.08 7.62 10.19
C TYR A 135 4.57 7.86 10.03
N THR A 136 3.99 7.44 8.89
CA THR A 136 2.56 7.60 8.57
C THR A 136 1.67 6.94 9.63
N VAL A 137 2.03 5.74 10.09
CA VAL A 137 1.27 5.03 11.14
C VAL A 137 1.65 5.43 12.56
N GLU A 138 2.54 6.41 12.71
CA GLU A 138 3.12 6.84 13.98
C GLU A 138 3.69 5.67 14.79
N TYR A 139 4.35 4.72 14.10
CA TYR A 139 4.89 3.51 14.71
C TYR A 139 5.80 3.83 15.92
N ASP A 140 6.44 4.99 15.88
CA ASP A 140 7.28 5.50 16.96
C ASP A 140 6.58 5.59 18.32
N LYS A 141 5.29 5.92 18.33
CA LYS A 141 4.49 5.98 19.57
C LYS A 141 4.27 4.60 20.22
N TYR A 142 4.56 3.54 19.48
CA TYR A 142 4.48 2.16 19.94
C TYR A 142 5.88 1.60 20.30
N LEU A 143 6.96 2.38 20.10
CA LEU A 143 8.36 1.95 20.24
C LEU A 143 8.81 1.64 21.66
N ASP A 144 8.31 2.35 22.68
CA ASP A 144 8.73 2.11 24.07
C ASP A 144 8.40 0.67 24.52
N SER A 145 7.51 0.00 23.78
CA SER A 145 7.17 -1.40 23.96
C SER A 145 7.88 -2.34 22.99
N LYS A 146 8.84 -1.93 22.15
CA LYS A 146 9.38 -2.73 21.03
C LYS A 146 9.69 -4.18 21.39
N ILE A 147 10.34 -4.40 22.53
CA ILE A 147 10.66 -5.74 23.02
C ILE A 147 9.41 -6.42 23.59
N ASP A 148 8.67 -5.78 24.49
CA ASP A 148 7.47 -6.36 25.10
C ASP A 148 6.38 -6.70 24.08
N TRP A 149 6.19 -5.84 23.09
CA TRP A 149 5.28 -6.01 21.97
C TRP A 149 5.74 -7.16 21.07
N ALA A 150 7.01 -7.18 20.65
CA ALA A 150 7.53 -8.29 19.85
C ALA A 150 7.42 -9.62 20.61
N LEU A 151 7.71 -9.63 21.92
CA LEU A 151 7.54 -10.77 22.81
C LEU A 151 6.06 -11.20 22.93
N GLN A 152 5.11 -10.25 23.05
CA GLN A 152 3.67 -10.53 23.09
C GLN A 152 3.17 -11.24 21.82
N TYR A 153 3.80 -10.98 20.67
CA TYR A 153 3.48 -11.65 19.40
C TYR A 153 4.42 -12.81 19.05
N GLY A 154 5.27 -13.25 19.98
CA GLY A 154 6.18 -14.38 19.80
C GLY A 154 7.33 -14.12 18.80
N ILE A 155 7.60 -12.87 18.48
CA ILE A 155 8.67 -12.45 17.58
C ILE A 155 9.98 -12.43 18.37
N LYS A 156 10.96 -13.24 17.94
CA LYS A 156 12.30 -13.27 18.54
C LYS A 156 13.05 -12.00 18.17
N VAL A 157 13.21 -11.09 19.13
CA VAL A 157 14.04 -9.90 18.98
C VAL A 157 15.50 -10.30 19.14
N SER A 158 16.28 -10.29 18.05
CA SER A 158 17.73 -10.40 18.14
C SER A 158 18.26 -9.08 18.71
N GLN A 159 18.51 -9.06 20.02
CA GLN A 159 19.16 -7.92 20.68
C GLN A 159 20.59 -7.78 20.14
N THR A 160 20.81 -6.82 19.24
CA THR A 160 22.07 -6.05 19.23
C THR A 160 21.85 -4.84 20.13
N LEU A 161 22.28 -4.99 21.38
CA LEU A 161 22.66 -3.86 22.24
C LEU A 161 23.91 -3.19 21.70
#